data_AF-A0A6V7XZ19-F1
#
_entry.id   AF-A0A6V7XZ19-F1
#
_cell.length_a   1.000
_cell.length_b   1.000
_cell.length_c   1.000
_cell.angle_alpha   90.00
_cell.angle_beta   90.00
_cell.angle_gamma   90.00
#
_symmetry.space_group_name_H-M   'P 1'
#
loop_
_entity.id
_entity.type
_entity.pdbx_description
1 polymer ?
#
loop_
_entity_poly.entity_id
_entity_poly.type
_entity_poly.pdbx_seq_one_letter_code
_entity_poly.pdbx_strand_id
1 'polypeptide(L)'
;MIGGGIAFYPTLAYNLFRNYIQPTKWSWYSRVNDTLILGAIPFSSMLEVLKNEEGVGGVVCCTEQFELDAAWGAIKPKEWINNGIEFHHTPMKDFFGTTSQKRHD
;
A
#
# COMPACT_ATOMS: atom_id res chain seq x y z
N MET A 1 17.09 -22.54 1.51
CA MET A 1 16.93 -21.21 0.90
C MET A 1 16.28 -20.30 1.92
N ILE A 2 17.08 -19.64 2.74
CA ILE A 2 16.66 -18.71 3.80
C ILE A 2 17.29 -17.38 3.39
N GLY A 3 16.51 -16.36 3.00
CA GLY A 3 17.15 -15.09 2.63
C GLY A 3 16.30 -13.98 2.02
N GLY A 4 15.06 -14.22 1.58
CA GLY A 4 14.21 -13.14 1.06
C GLY A 4 13.55 -12.31 2.18
N GLY A 5 12.93 -13.00 3.15
CA GLY A 5 12.16 -12.32 4.21
C GLY A 5 13.02 -11.50 5.17
N ILE A 6 14.23 -11.96 5.53
CA ILE A 6 15.06 -11.28 6.55
C ILE A 6 15.64 -9.96 6.02
N ALA A 7 15.93 -9.86 4.72
CA ALA A 7 16.44 -8.64 4.11
C ALA A 7 15.33 -7.59 3.86
N PHE A 8 14.08 -8.03 3.72
CA PHE A 8 12.93 -7.15 3.52
C PHE A 8 12.68 -6.21 4.71
N TYR A 9 12.74 -6.73 5.93
CA TYR A 9 12.47 -5.95 7.15
C TYR A 9 13.45 -4.78 7.40
N PRO A 10 14.79 -4.93 7.28
CA PRO A 10 15.71 -3.80 7.44
C PRO A 10 15.56 -2.75 6.33
N THR A 11 15.28 -3.14 5.09
CA THR A 11 14.99 -2.17 4.01
C THR A 11 13.67 -1.45 4.22
N LEU A 12 12.63 -2.13 4.70
CA LEU A 12 11.33 -1.52 5.01
C LEU A 12 11.47 -0.56 6.19
N ALA A 13 12.18 -0.96 7.25
CA ALA A 13 12.45 -0.12 8.42
C ALA A 13 13.24 1.15 8.06
N TYR A 14 14.24 1.03 7.19
CA TYR A 14 15.00 2.20 6.72
C TYR A 14 14.12 3.17 5.92
N ASN A 15 13.24 2.66 5.05
CA ASN A 15 12.30 3.49 4.29
C ASN A 15 11.28 4.20 5.20
N LEU A 16 10.74 3.49 6.19
CA LEU A 16 9.85 4.03 7.22
C LEU A 16 10.50 5.17 8.00
N PHE A 17 11.73 4.96 8.49
CA PHE A 17 12.47 5.95 9.26
C PHE A 17 12.83 7.18 8.42
N ARG A 18 13.20 7.00 7.14
CA ARG A 18 13.45 8.12 6.23
C ARG A 18 12.21 8.94 5.93
N ASN A 19 11.08 8.29 5.65
CA ASN A 19 9.81 8.98 5.44
C ASN A 19 9.43 9.81 6.68
N TYR A 20 9.67 9.27 7.88
CA TYR A 20 9.40 9.97 9.12
C TYR A 20 10.28 11.22 9.33
N ILE A 21 11.58 11.16 8.99
CA ILE A 21 12.50 12.30 9.19
C ILE A 21 12.36 13.37 8.10
N GLN A 22 12.02 12.97 6.87
CA GLN A 22 11.94 13.89 5.73
C GLN A 22 10.64 13.72 4.93
N PRO A 23 9.47 13.98 5.54
CA PRO A 23 8.18 13.78 4.87
C PRO A 23 8.03 14.65 3.60
N THR A 24 8.70 15.81 3.56
CA THR A 24 8.66 16.73 2.40
C THR A 24 9.54 16.27 1.22
N LYS A 25 10.57 15.44 1.46
CA LYS A 25 11.45 14.91 0.41
C LYS A 25 11.13 13.46 0.03
N TRP A 26 10.39 12.75 0.87
CA TRP A 26 10.09 11.33 0.70
C TRP A 26 8.62 11.05 1.03
N SER A 27 7.71 11.71 0.31
CA SER A 27 6.27 11.56 0.50
C SER A 27 5.83 10.10 0.34
N TRP A 28 5.08 9.58 1.34
CA TRP A 28 4.58 8.19 1.36
C TRP A 28 3.64 7.86 0.21
N TYR A 29 2.90 8.87 -0.23
CA TYR A 29 2.05 8.85 -1.40
C TYR A 29 2.21 10.17 -2.14
N SER A 30 2.02 10.14 -3.45
CA SER A 30 2.06 11.31 -4.31
C SER A 30 0.78 11.35 -5.15
N ARG A 31 0.18 12.53 -5.25
CA ARG A 31 -0.97 12.76 -6.12
C ARG A 31 -0.47 12.86 -7.57
N VAL A 32 -0.92 11.94 -8.41
CA VAL A 32 -0.58 11.92 -9.85
C VAL A 32 -1.57 12.79 -10.61
N ASN A 33 -2.86 12.67 -10.28
CA ASN A 33 -3.97 13.43 -10.87
C ASN A 33 -5.00 13.78 -9.79
N ASP A 34 -6.00 14.59 -10.13
CA ASP A 34 -7.10 14.96 -9.21
C ASP A 34 -7.87 13.76 -8.64
N THR A 35 -7.84 12.62 -9.34
CA THR A 35 -8.55 11.38 -8.97
C THR A 35 -7.62 10.21 -8.63
N LEU A 36 -6.29 10.38 -8.77
CA LEU A 36 -5.34 9.28 -8.65
C LEU A 36 -4.18 9.66 -7.72
N ILE A 37 -4.03 8.85 -6.68
CA ILE A 37 -2.94 8.91 -5.72
C ILE A 37 -2.18 7.59 -5.80
N LEU A 38 -0.86 7.68 -5.84
CA LEU A 38 0.03 6.51 -5.90
C LEU A 38 1.02 6.57 -4.75
N GLY A 39 1.16 5.47 -4.02
CA GLY A 39 2.01 5.43 -2.84
C GLY A 39 2.32 4.01 -2.40
N ALA A 40 3.06 3.92 -1.30
CA ALA A 40 3.33 2.66 -0.62
C ALA A 40 2.10 2.20 0.19
N ILE A 41 2.19 0.98 0.74
CA ILE A 41 1.14 0.40 1.59
C ILE A 41 0.80 1.40 2.72
N PRO A 42 -0.46 1.87 2.80
CA PRO A 42 -0.84 2.86 3.81
C PRO A 42 -1.03 2.22 5.19
N PHE A 43 -0.63 2.95 6.22
CA PHE A 43 -0.83 2.56 7.61
C PHE A 43 -2.25 2.89 8.08
N SER A 44 -2.77 2.18 9.08
CA SER A 44 -4.10 2.45 9.66
C SER A 44 -4.25 3.87 10.21
N SER A 45 -3.15 4.51 10.63
CA SER A 45 -3.14 5.93 11.00
C SER A 45 -3.40 6.89 9.84
N MET A 46 -3.14 6.48 8.59
CA MET A 46 -3.36 7.29 7.39
C MET A 46 -4.79 7.14 6.84
N LEU A 47 -5.59 6.22 7.37
CA LEU A 47 -6.94 5.94 6.88
C LEU A 47 -7.83 7.19 6.93
N GLU A 48 -7.78 7.92 8.05
CA GLU A 48 -8.60 9.11 8.25
C GLU A 48 -8.23 10.23 7.28
N VAL A 49 -6.92 10.44 7.05
CA VAL A 49 -6.39 11.41 6.09
C VAL A 49 -6.80 11.02 4.66
N LEU A 50 -6.59 9.76 4.27
CA LEU A 50 -6.94 9.28 2.93
C LEU A 50 -8.45 9.37 2.65
N LYS A 51 -9.28 9.12 3.66
CA LYS A 51 -10.73 9.20 3.52
C LYS A 51 -11.24 10.64 3.54
N ASN A 52 -10.85 11.43 4.54
CA ASN A 52 -11.47 12.73 4.82
C ASN A 52 -10.78 13.89 4.07
N GLU A 53 -9.46 13.84 3.92
CA GLU A 53 -8.71 14.92 3.26
C GLU A 53 -8.53 14.63 1.76
N GLU A 54 -8.18 13.39 1.41
CA GLU A 54 -7.95 13.00 0.01
C GLU A 54 -9.23 12.50 -0.69
N GLY A 55 -10.29 12.19 0.04
CA GLY A 55 -11.57 11.75 -0.54
C GLY A 55 -11.49 10.39 -1.26
N VAL A 56 -10.60 9.50 -0.84
CA VAL A 56 -10.39 8.20 -1.50
C VAL A 56 -11.62 7.31 -1.33
N GLY A 57 -12.30 7.02 -2.44
CA GLY A 57 -13.46 6.11 -2.51
C GLY A 57 -13.13 4.68 -2.91
N GLY A 58 -11.92 4.44 -3.45
CA GLY A 58 -11.48 3.11 -3.87
C GLY A 58 -9.96 2.95 -3.82
N VAL A 59 -9.49 1.76 -3.45
CA VAL A 59 -8.08 1.41 -3.32
C VAL A 59 -7.79 0.18 -4.18
N VAL A 60 -6.81 0.31 -5.08
CA VAL A 60 -6.27 -0.80 -5.86
C VAL A 60 -4.94 -1.21 -5.25
N CYS A 61 -4.86 -2.42 -4.73
CA CYS A 61 -3.67 -2.97 -4.11
C CYS A 61 -2.94 -3.90 -5.09
N CYS A 62 -1.72 -3.53 -5.46
CA CYS A 62 -0.88 -4.30 -6.37
C CYS A 62 0.13 -5.22 -5.67
N THR A 63 0.16 -5.25 -4.34
CA THR A 63 1.17 -6.00 -3.58
C THR A 63 0.72 -7.44 -3.30
N GLU A 64 1.66 -8.32 -2.97
CA GLU A 64 1.32 -9.69 -2.61
C GLU A 64 0.63 -9.72 -1.23
N GLN A 65 -0.28 -10.69 -1.04
CA GLN A 65 -1.11 -10.76 0.18
C GLN A 65 -0.28 -10.99 1.44
N PHE A 66 0.85 -11.69 1.32
CA PHE A 66 1.76 -11.90 2.44
C PHE A 66 2.46 -10.61 2.89
N GLU A 67 2.66 -9.63 2.00
CA GLU A 67 3.29 -8.35 2.33
C GLU A 67 2.34 -7.45 3.11
N LEU A 68 1.05 -7.50 2.77
CA LEU A 68 -0.01 -6.83 3.53
C LEU A 68 -0.14 -7.42 4.95
N ASP A 69 -0.07 -8.74 5.08
CA ASP A 69 -0.18 -9.40 6.39
C ASP A 69 1.11 -9.26 7.23
N ALA A 70 2.27 -9.13 6.58
CA ALA A 70 3.56 -8.91 7.24
C ALA A 70 3.81 -7.44 7.65
N ALA A 71 3.15 -6.48 6.99
CA ALA A 71 3.26 -5.06 7.30
C ALA A 71 2.49 -4.74 8.60
N TRP A 72 3.22 -4.72 9.71
CA TRP A 72 2.68 -4.36 11.02
C TRP A 72 2.07 -2.95 10.99
N GLY A 73 0.73 -2.86 11.07
CA GLY A 73 -0.01 -1.60 11.06
C GLY A 73 -0.53 -1.14 9.69
N ALA A 74 -0.47 -1.99 8.65
CA ALA A 74 -1.12 -1.72 7.37
C ALA A 74 -2.66 -1.86 7.46
N ILE A 75 -3.38 -1.07 6.67
CA ILE A 75 -4.84 -1.16 6.59
C ILE A 75 -5.24 -2.47 5.94
N LYS A 76 -6.05 -3.25 6.65
CA LYS A 76 -6.53 -4.54 6.14
C LYS A 76 -7.66 -4.34 5.12
N PRO A 77 -7.84 -5.26 4.15
CA PRO A 77 -8.95 -5.18 3.18
C PRO A 77 -10.33 -4.99 3.83
N LYS A 78 -10.56 -5.64 4.98
CA LYS A 78 -11.80 -5.51 5.75
C LYS A 78 -12.02 -4.11 6.32
N GLU A 79 -10.96 -3.41 6.70
CA GLU A 79 -11.05 -2.05 7.24
C GLU A 79 -11.44 -1.05 6.15
N TRP A 80 -10.92 -1.21 4.92
CA TRP A 80 -11.34 -0.41 3.77
C TRP A 80 -12.84 -0.54 3.51
N ILE A 81 -13.32 -1.77 3.40
CA ILE A 81 -14.74 -2.07 3.13
C ILE A 81 -15.63 -1.52 4.25
N ASN A 82 -15.25 -1.71 5.51
CA ASN A 82 -16.02 -1.20 6.65
C ASN A 82 -16.10 0.34 6.69
N ASN A 83 -15.14 1.02 6.05
CA ASN A 83 -15.13 2.47 5.92
C ASN A 83 -15.82 2.99 4.66
N GLY A 84 -16.46 2.11 3.88
CA GLY A 84 -17.16 2.46 2.65
C GLY A 84 -16.24 2.72 1.46
N ILE A 85 -15.02 2.17 1.49
CA ILE A 85 -14.01 2.32 0.45
C ILE A 85 -13.90 0.98 -0.29
N GLU A 86 -14.07 1.01 -1.60
CA GLU A 86 -13.95 -0.21 -2.41
C GLU A 86 -12.48 -0.69 -2.43
N PHE A 87 -12.27 -1.98 -2.22
CA PHE A 87 -10.93 -2.55 -2.22
C PHE A 87 -10.80 -3.58 -3.35
N HIS A 88 -9.89 -3.31 -4.28
CA HIS A 88 -9.57 -4.22 -5.37
C HIS A 88 -8.14 -4.74 -5.21
N HIS A 89 -7.98 -6.07 -5.20
CA HIS A 89 -6.67 -6.70 -5.05
C HIS A 89 -6.19 -7.30 -6.37
N THR A 90 -5.09 -6.79 -6.88
CA THR A 90 -4.42 -7.27 -8.10
C THR A 90 -3.02 -7.75 -7.74
N PRO A 91 -2.85 -8.97 -7.21
CA PRO A 91 -1.57 -9.44 -6.74
C PRO A 91 -0.53 -9.43 -7.87
N MET A 92 0.55 -8.69 -7.65
CA MET A 92 1.66 -8.54 -8.58
C MET A 92 2.93 -8.97 -7.86
N LYS A 93 3.68 -9.92 -8.45
CA LYS A 93 4.95 -10.37 -7.87
C LYS A 93 6.02 -9.33 -8.14
N ASP A 94 6.70 -8.91 -7.08
CA ASP A 94 7.70 -7.85 -7.16
C ASP A 94 8.82 -8.22 -8.16
N PHE A 95 9.34 -7.22 -8.89
CA PHE A 95 10.36 -7.31 -9.95
C PHE A 95 10.04 -8.08 -11.26
N PHE A 96 9.26 -9.17 -11.24
CA PHE A 96 9.11 -10.05 -12.43
C PHE A 96 7.67 -10.52 -12.71
N GLY A 97 6.68 -10.06 -11.94
CA GLY A 97 5.29 -10.44 -12.11
C GLY A 97 4.48 -9.44 -12.92
N THR A 98 3.83 -9.89 -13.99
CA THR A 98 2.61 -9.24 -14.49
C THR A 98 1.41 -9.81 -13.75
N THR A 99 0.36 -9.02 -13.57
CA THR A 99 -0.91 -9.56 -13.05
C THR A 99 -1.42 -10.63 -14.01
N SER A 100 -2.12 -11.64 -13.48
CA SER A 100 -2.85 -12.59 -14.33
C SER A 100 -3.91 -11.82 -15.13
N GLN A 101 -3.91 -11.92 -16.46
CA GLN A 101 -4.91 -11.27 -17.35
C GLN A 101 -6.30 -11.93 -17.26
N LYS A 102 -6.71 -12.44 -16.09
CA LYS A 102 -8.08 -12.91 -15.94
C LYS A 102 -9.00 -11.71 -15.81
N ARG A 103 -9.67 -11.41 -16.93
CA ARG A 103 -10.80 -10.51 -17.01
C ARG A 103 -11.84 -10.93 -15.98
N HIS A 104 -12.14 -10.07 -15.02
CA HIS A 104 -13.36 -10.20 -14.21
C HIS A 104 -14.52 -9.77 -15.13
N ASP A 105 -15.29 -10.76 -15.57
CA ASP A 105 -16.56 -10.63 -16.28
C ASP A 105 -17.73 -10.39 -15.30
#